data_AF-A0A2Z6USW1-F1
#
_entry.id   AF-A0A2Z6USW1-F1
#
_cell.length_a   1.000
_cell.length_b   1.000
_cell.length_c   1.000
_cell.angle_alpha   90.00
_cell.angle_beta   90.00
_cell.angle_gamma   90.00
#
_symmetry.space_group_name_H-M   'P 1'
#
loop_
_entity.id
_entity.type
_entity.pdbx_description
1 polymer ?
#
loop_
_entity_poly.entity_id
_entity_poly.type
_entity_poly.pdbx_seq_one_letter_code
_entity_poly.pdbx_strand_id
1 'polypeptide(L)' 'MPFLSTIEEMALEEGAKSGVKLTNQKHIILALQSRFGEIPNSLIETINKIEDVSVLESLFVPSITIN' A
#
# COMPACT_ATOMS: atom_id res chain seq x y z
N MET A 1 -25.62 -5.18 -15.49
CA MET A 1 -24.28 -5.61 -15.07
C MET A 1 -23.96 -6.88 -15.85
N PRO A 2 -22.80 -7.00 -16.52
CA PRO A 2 -22.44 -8.25 -17.18
C PRO A 2 -22.36 -9.38 -16.14
N PHE A 3 -22.76 -10.59 -16.51
CA PHE A 3 -22.55 -11.78 -15.68
C PHE A 3 -21.05 -12.10 -15.71
N LEU A 4 -20.44 -12.19 -14.54
CA LEU A 4 -19.04 -12.58 -14.39
C LEU A 4 -18.97 -14.09 -14.10
N SER A 5 -18.00 -14.75 -14.70
CA SER A 5 -17.63 -16.10 -14.29
C SER A 5 -16.98 -16.05 -12.90
N THR A 6 -17.02 -17.18 -12.17
CA THR A 6 -16.35 -17.31 -10.86
C THR A 6 -14.86 -16.95 -10.92
N ILE A 7 -14.19 -17.22 -12.04
CA ILE A 7 -12.77 -16.86 -12.23
C ILE A 7 -12.60 -15.34 -12.30
N GLU A 8 -13.50 -14.64 -13.01
CA GLU A 8 -13.46 -13.18 -13.11
C GLU A 8 -13.78 -12.52 -11.76
N GLU A 9 -14.71 -13.07 -10.98
CA GLU A 9 -14.99 -12.60 -9.62
C GLU A 9 -13.77 -12.76 -8.69
N MET A 10 -13.13 -13.93 -8.70
CA MET A 10 -11.90 -14.17 -7.94
C MET A 10 -10.77 -13.23 -8.36
N ALA A 11 -10.60 -13.02 -9.67
CA ALA A 11 -9.57 -12.12 -10.20
C ALA A 11 -9.80 -10.67 -9.76
N LEU A 12 -11.06 -10.22 -9.70
CA LEU A 12 -11.41 -8.89 -9.17
C LEU A 12 -11.12 -8.77 -7.68
N GLU A 13 -11.43 -9.80 -6.89
CA GLU A 13 -11.17 -9.80 -5.45
C GLU A 13 -9.67 -9.73 -5.15
N GLU A 14 -8.87 -10.57 -5.81
CA GLU A 14 -7.41 -10.57 -5.67
C GLU A 14 -6.78 -9.27 -6.21
N GLY A 15 -7.33 -8.73 -7.31
CA GLY A 15 -6.94 -7.43 -7.85
C GLY A 15 -7.19 -6.30 -6.86
N ALA A 16 -8.33 -6.30 -6.17
CA ALA A 16 -8.66 -5.32 -5.15
C ALA A 16 -7.71 -5.40 -3.95
N LYS A 17 -7.45 -6.61 -3.44
CA LYS A 17 -6.48 -6.84 -2.34
C LYS A 17 -5.08 -6.33 -2.72
N SER A 18 -4.61 -6.68 -3.91
CA SER A 18 -3.31 -6.22 -4.43
C SER A 18 -3.27 -4.70 -4.60
N GLY A 19 -4.34 -4.10 -5.11
CA GLY A 19 -4.47 -2.65 -5.29
C GLY A 19 -4.39 -1.88 -3.97
N VAL A 20 -5.05 -2.37 -2.91
CA VAL A 20 -4.99 -1.77 -1.57
C VAL A 20 -3.56 -1.80 -1.03
N LYS A 21 -2.88 -2.95 -1.14
CA LYS A 21 -1.48 -3.10 -0.72
C LYS A 21 -0.56 -2.09 -1.41
N LEU A 22 -0.57 -2.06 -2.74
CA LEU A 22 0.29 -1.16 -3.53
C LEU A 22 0.00 0.31 -3.23
N THR A 23 -1.27 0.65 -3.03
CA THR A 23 -1.70 2.01 -2.67
C THR A 23 -1.14 2.42 -1.30
N ASN A 24 -1.25 1.54 -0.30
CA ASN A 24 -0.74 1.84 1.04
C ASN A 24 0.78 2.01 1.06
N GLN A 25 1.52 1.10 0.40
CA GLN A 25 2.98 1.22 0.27
C GLN A 25 3.38 2.57 -0.34
N LYS A 26 2.75 2.93 -1.47
CA LYS A 26 2.99 4.21 -2.16
C LYS A 26 2.69 5.41 -1.25
N HIS A 27 1.57 5.40 -0.55
CA HIS A 27 1.17 6.53 0.30
C HIS A 27 2.11 6.72 1.50
N ILE A 28 2.58 5.64 2.12
CA ILE A 28 3.57 5.73 3.19
C ILE A 28 4.87 6.34 2.66
N ILE A 29 5.36 5.89 1.50
CA ILE A 29 6.56 6.45 0.87
C ILE A 29 6.39 7.94 0.59
N LEU A 30 5.27 8.35 -0.01
CA LEU A 30 4.98 9.76 -0.30
C LEU A 30 4.89 10.61 0.96
N ALA A 31 4.26 10.11 2.02
CA ALA A 31 4.16 10.81 3.30
C ALA A 31 5.55 11.03 3.92
N LEU A 32 6.39 9.98 3.93
CA LEU A 32 7.77 10.08 4.43
C LEU A 32 8.61 11.04 3.57
N GLN A 33 8.49 10.96 2.25
CA GLN A 33 9.20 11.88 1.33
C GLN A 33 8.75 13.33 1.52
N SER A 34 7.45 13.55 1.70
CA SER A 34 6.91 14.89 1.95
C SER A 34 7.42 15.49 3.26
N ARG A 35 7.73 14.66 4.26
CA ARG A 35 8.16 15.10 5.59
C ARG A 35 9.68 15.27 5.71
N PHE A 36 10.43 14.35 5.12
CA PHE A 36 11.88 14.26 5.31
C PHE A 36 12.70 14.59 4.04
N GLY A 37 12.04 14.85 2.91
CA GLY A 37 12.69 15.02 1.61
C GLY A 37 13.03 13.67 0.97
N GLU A 38 14.14 13.58 0.25
CA GLU A 38 14.56 12.30 -0.32
C GLU A 38 14.86 11.28 0.80
N ILE A 39 14.19 10.13 0.74
CA ILE A 39 14.41 9.02 1.67
C ILE A 39 15.30 7.95 1.00
N PRO A 40 16.10 7.19 1.78
CA PRO A 40 16.99 6.18 1.22
C PRO A 40 16.24 5.09 0.44
N ASN A 41 16.79 4.63 -0.68
CA ASN A 41 16.22 3.53 -1.47
C ASN A 41 16.03 2.24 -0.66
N SER A 42 16.91 1.97 0.31
CA SER A 42 16.76 0.83 1.22
C SER A 42 15.47 0.88 2.04
N LEU A 43 15.01 2.09 2.41
CA LEU A 43 13.74 2.26 3.13
C LEU A 43 12.54 2.02 2.20
N ILE A 44 12.61 2.53 0.97
CA ILE A 44 11.59 2.30 -0.07
C ILE A 44 11.44 0.80 -0.33
N GLU A 45 12.55 0.09 -0.52
CA GLU A 45 12.56 -1.36 -0.71
C GLU A 45 12.00 -2.11 0.50
N THR A 46 12.29 -1.64 1.71
CA THR A 46 11.77 -2.26 2.93
C THR A 46 10.25 -2.12 3.01
N ILE A 47 9.70 -0.95 2.69
CA ILE A 47 8.25 -0.71 2.67
C ILE A 47 7.58 -1.56 1.58
N ASN A 48 8.18 -1.66 0.40
CA ASN A 48 7.63 -2.45 -0.71
C ASN A 48 7.63 -3.97 -0.45
N LYS A 49 8.46 -4.46 0.48
CA LYS A 49 8.48 -5.87 0.91
C LYS A 49 7.40 -6.22 1.93
N ILE A 50 6.66 -5.24 2.46
CA ILE A 50 5.59 -5.49 3.42
C ILE A 50 4.36 -5.98 2.66
N GLU A 51 4.05 -7.27 2.81
CA GLU A 51 2.91 -7.93 2.17
C GLU A 51 1.61 -7.81 3.00
N ASP A 52 1.73 -7.68 4.32
CA ASP A 52 0.59 -7.58 5.22
C ASP A 52 0.01 -6.16 5.21
N VAL A 53 -1.22 -6.04 4.67
CA VAL A 53 -1.97 -4.78 4.59
C VAL A 53 -2.22 -4.19 5.98
N SER A 54 -2.46 -5.02 7.00
CA SER A 54 -2.72 -4.57 8.37
C SER A 54 -1.51 -3.86 8.96
N VAL A 55 -0.30 -4.36 8.64
CA VAL A 55 0.95 -3.71 9.03
C VAL A 55 1.09 -2.38 8.30
N LEU A 56 0.82 -2.32 7.00
CA LEU A 56 0.86 -1.07 6.23
C LEU A 56 -0.13 -0.02 6.77
N GLU A 57 -1.36 -0.41 7.12
CA GLU A 57 -2.34 0.50 7.72
C GLU A 57 -1.88 1.05 9.07
N SER A 58 -1.25 0.20 9.90
CA SER A 58 -0.69 0.62 11.19
C SER A 58 0.47 1.62 11.04
N LEU A 59 1.23 1.54 9.94
CA LEU A 59 2.33 2.45 9.60
C LEU A 59 1.85 3.75 8.95
N PHE A 60 0.70 3.70 8.26
CA PHE A 60 0.15 4.87 7.57
C PHE A 60 -0.18 6.00 8.55
N VAL A 61 -0.85 5.72 9.67
CA VAL A 61 -1.24 6.75 10.65
C VAL A 61 -0.02 7.52 11.20
N PRO A 62 1.05 6.86 11.70
CA PRO A 62 2.28 7.53 12.10
C PRO A 62 2.98 8.30 10.98
N SER A 63 2.85 7.86 9.72
CA SER A 63 3.50 8.53 8.58
C SER A 63 2.91 9.91 8.28
N ILE A 64 1.64 10.14 8.61
CA ILE A 64 0.92 11.40 8.37
C ILE A 64 0.68 12.22 9.66
N THR A 65 0.89 11.62 10.83
CA THR A 65 0.65 12.32 12.11
C THR A 65 1.86 13.19 12.47
N ILE A 66 1.60 14.47 12.69
CA ILE A 66 2.55 15.43 13.26
C ILE A 66 2.22 15.52 14.75
N ASN A 67 3.15 15.09 15.61
CA ASN A 67 3.16 15.48 17.02
C ASN A 67 3.91 16.82 17.15
#